data_AF-F8SKA8-F1
#
_entry.id   AF-F8SKA8-F1
#
_cell.length_a   1.000
_cell.length_b   1.000
_cell.length_c   1.000
_cell.angle_alpha   90.00
_cell.angle_beta   90.00
_cell.angle_gamma   90.00
#
_symmetry.space_group_name_H-M   'P 1'
#
loop_
_entity.id
_entity.type
_entity.pdbx_description
1 polymer ?
#
loop_
_entity_poly.entity_id
_entity_poly.type
_entity_poly.pdbx_seq_one_letter_code
_entity_poly.pdbx_strand_id
1 'polypeptide(L)'
;FDLRNDPLALQRLKEAAEKAKIELSSSQQTDINLPYITADQSGPKHLNVKLTRAKLESLVEDLIERTMEPCRIALKDAGLAAGEIDEVILVGGQTRMPKVQEKVEQFFGKTPR
;
A
#
# COMPACT_ATOMS: atom_id res chain seq x y z
N PHE A 1 11.06 3.89 23.63
CA PHE A 1 12.03 4.31 22.60
C PHE A 1 11.23 4.69 21.35
N ASP A 2 11.47 5.87 20.79
CA ASP A 2 10.82 6.30 19.54
C ASP A 2 11.82 6.23 18.39
N LEU A 3 11.60 5.27 17.48
CA LEU A 3 12.43 5.04 16.30
C LEU A 3 12.45 6.24 15.36
N ARG A 4 11.48 7.16 15.44
CA ARG A 4 11.40 8.34 14.58
C ARG A 4 12.55 9.32 14.79
N ASN A 5 13.22 9.25 15.94
CA ASN A 5 14.35 10.12 16.27
C ASN A 5 15.70 9.52 15.87
N ASP A 6 15.72 8.30 15.33
CA ASP A 6 16.93 7.60 14.88
C ASP A 6 16.91 7.49 13.34
N PRO A 7 17.68 8.34 12.62
CA PRO A 7 17.68 8.35 11.15
C PRO A 7 18.09 7.02 10.52
N LEU A 8 19.01 6.28 11.15
CA LEU A 8 19.50 5.01 10.62
C LEU A 8 18.44 3.91 10.79
N ALA A 9 17.78 3.88 11.96
CA ALA A 9 16.68 2.97 12.20
C ALA A 9 15.50 3.26 11.27
N LEU A 10 15.16 4.54 11.03
CA LEU A 10 14.11 4.94 10.11
C LEU A 10 14.38 4.50 8.67
N GLN A 11 15.61 4.66 8.17
CA GLN A 11 15.96 4.23 6.81
C GLN A 11 15.75 2.72 6.63
N ARG A 12 16.25 1.92 7.58
CA ARG A 12 16.07 0.45 7.57
C ARG A 12 14.60 0.06 7.67
N LEU A 13 13.83 0.77 8.51
CA LEU A 13 12.40 0.54 8.65
C LEU A 13 11.64 0.88 7.37
N LYS A 14 12.01 1.96 6.67
CA LYS A 14 11.42 2.36 5.39
C LYS A 14 11.63 1.30 4.32
N GLU A 15 12.86 0.80 4.16
CA GLU A 15 13.19 -0.25 3.19
C GLU A 15 12.44 -1.55 3.50
N ALA A 16 12.38 -1.96 4.77
CA ALA A 16 11.66 -3.15 5.17
C ALA A 16 10.14 -3.01 4.98
N ALA A 17 9.58 -1.84 5.26
CA ALA A 17 8.16 -1.55 5.03
C ALA A 17 7.79 -1.58 3.54
N GLU A 18 8.63 -1.01 2.67
CA GLU A 18 8.42 -1.07 1.22
C GLU A 18 8.48 -2.52 0.71
N LYS A 19 9.48 -3.28 1.15
CA LYS A 19 9.60 -4.70 0.78
C LYS A 19 8.39 -5.51 1.24
N ALA A 20 7.96 -5.33 2.49
CA ALA A 20 6.77 -5.98 3.04
C ALA A 20 5.50 -5.63 2.24
N LYS A 21 5.31 -4.35 1.86
CA LYS A 21 4.19 -3.91 1.02
C LYS A 21 4.20 -4.60 -0.35
N ILE A 22 5.36 -4.70 -0.99
CA ILE A 22 5.51 -5.37 -2.29
C ILE A 22 5.20 -6.87 -2.16
N GLU A 23 5.76 -7.55 -1.15
CA GLU A 23 5.49 -8.97 -0.89
C GLU A 23 4.00 -9.24 -0.63
N LEU A 24 3.32 -8.36 0.11
CA LEU A 24 1.88 -8.48 0.38
C LEU A 24 1.00 -8.28 -0.87
N SER A 25 1.55 -7.79 -1.98
CA SER A 25 0.84 -7.75 -3.26
C SER A 25 0.68 -9.15 -3.88
N SER A 26 1.54 -10.11 -3.52
CA SER A 26 1.43 -11.53 -3.94
C SER A 26 1.04 -12.47 -2.78
N SER A 27 1.54 -12.21 -1.58
CA SER A 27 1.37 -13.05 -0.39
C SER A 27 0.29 -12.52 0.55
N GLN A 28 -0.29 -13.39 1.38
CA GLN A 28 -1.30 -12.99 2.39
C GLN A 28 -0.68 -12.47 3.69
N GLN A 29 0.60 -12.77 3.93
CA GLN A 29 1.35 -12.40 5.12
C GLN A 29 2.83 -12.24 4.78
N THR A 30 3.53 -11.39 5.54
CA THR A 30 4.99 -11.23 5.55
C THR A 30 5.49 -10.96 6.97
N ASP A 31 6.78 -11.21 7.20
CA ASP A 31 7.48 -10.99 8.48
C ASP A 31 8.49 -9.85 8.33
N ILE A 32 8.29 -8.76 9.06
CA ILE A 32 9.24 -7.64 9.16
C ILE A 32 10.21 -7.95 10.30
N ASN A 33 11.42 -8.39 9.95
CA ASN A 33 12.47 -8.72 10.90
C ASN A 33 13.68 -7.80 10.75
N LEU A 34 13.88 -6.89 11.69
CA LEU A 34 15.01 -5.97 11.77
C LEU A 34 15.81 -6.23 13.05
N PRO A 35 16.86 -7.07 12.98
CA PRO A 35 17.72 -7.28 14.13
C PRO A 35 18.58 -6.04 14.39
N TYR A 36 18.87 -5.77 15.67
CA TYR A 36 19.69 -4.63 16.10
C TYR A 36 19.18 -3.33 15.50
N ILE A 37 17.87 -3.09 15.56
CA ILE A 37 17.26 -1.88 14.98
C ILE A 37 17.65 -0.63 15.77
N THR A 38 17.87 -0.78 17.07
CA THR A 38 18.35 0.27 17.97
C THR A 38 18.90 -0.35 19.27
N ALA A 39 19.37 0.47 20.21
CA ALA A 39 19.79 0.05 21.55
C ALA A 39 19.25 1.00 22.62
N ASP A 40 18.96 0.48 23.82
CA ASP A 40 18.61 1.27 25.00
C ASP A 40 19.47 0.88 26.21
N GLN A 41 19.15 1.41 27.40
CA GLN A 41 19.86 1.11 28.66
C GLN A 41 19.86 -0.38 29.02
N SER A 42 18.95 -1.18 28.45
CA SER A 42 18.86 -2.63 28.63
C SER A 42 19.55 -3.43 27.51
N GLY A 43 20.15 -2.77 26.53
CA GLY A 43 20.90 -3.39 25.43
C GLY A 43 20.24 -3.26 24.06
N PRO A 44 20.72 -4.02 23.05
CA PRO A 44 20.20 -3.97 21.70
C PRO A 44 18.75 -4.47 21.60
N LYS A 45 17.98 -3.87 20.70
CA LYS A 45 16.58 -4.23 20.41
C LYS A 45 16.43 -4.71 18.98
N HIS A 46 15.49 -5.63 18.79
CA HIS A 46 15.11 -6.19 17.50
C HIS A 46 13.64 -5.89 17.25
N LEU A 47 13.28 -5.61 16.00
CA LEU A 47 11.88 -5.51 15.60
C LEU A 47 11.50 -6.81 14.87
N ASN A 48 10.49 -7.52 15.38
CA ASN A 48 9.91 -8.66 14.69
C ASN A 48 8.40 -8.50 14.68
N VAL A 49 7.82 -8.25 13.51
CA VAL A 49 6.40 -7.98 13.33
C VAL A 49 5.86 -8.81 12.18
N LYS A 50 4.81 -9.58 12.45
CA LYS A 50 3.98 -10.22 11.43
C LYS A 50 2.97 -9.23 10.89
N LEU A 51 2.96 -9.02 9.58
CA LEU A 51 1.99 -8.17 8.89
C LEU A 51 1.18 -8.99 7.89
N THR A 52 -0.14 -8.93 8.01
CA THR A 52 -1.06 -9.56 7.05
C THR A 52 -1.50 -8.56 5.98
N ARG A 53 -1.92 -9.06 4.81
CA ARG A 53 -2.48 -8.24 3.74
C ARG A 53 -3.68 -7.43 4.23
N ALA A 54 -4.61 -8.09 4.93
CA ALA A 54 -5.77 -7.43 5.50
C ALA A 54 -5.40 -6.26 6.43
N LYS A 55 -4.34 -6.40 7.21
CA LYS A 55 -3.85 -5.31 8.07
C LYS A 55 -3.23 -4.17 7.26
N LEU A 56 -2.47 -4.48 6.22
CA LEU A 56 -1.95 -3.45 5.30
C LEU A 56 -3.10 -2.70 4.63
N GLU A 57 -4.08 -3.42 4.09
CA GLU A 57 -5.26 -2.84 3.45
C GLU A 57 -6.01 -1.90 4.39
N SER A 58 -6.25 -2.30 5.63
CA SER A 58 -6.91 -1.44 6.62
C SER A 58 -6.08 -0.21 7.02
N LEU A 59 -4.77 -0.19 6.76
CA LEU A 59 -3.90 0.96 7.06
C LEU A 59 -3.85 1.98 5.91
N VAL A 60 -4.27 1.58 4.70
CA VAL A 60 -4.16 2.41 3.49
C VAL A 60 -5.48 2.56 2.73
N GLU A 61 -6.57 2.06 3.29
CA GLU A 61 -7.90 2.09 2.66
C GLU A 61 -8.30 3.52 2.29
N ASP A 62 -8.12 4.48 3.19
CA ASP A 62 -8.41 5.89 2.95
C ASP A 62 -7.59 6.47 1.78
N LEU A 63 -6.33 6.05 1.64
CA LEU A 63 -5.47 6.47 0.53
C LEU A 63 -5.98 5.92 -0.80
N ILE A 64 -6.44 4.67 -0.82
CA ILE A 64 -7.04 4.06 -2.01
C ILE A 64 -8.34 4.77 -2.37
N GLU A 65 -9.21 5.06 -1.39
CA GLU A 65 -10.48 5.75 -1.64
C GLU A 65 -10.30 7.16 -2.19
N ARG A 66 -9.30 7.88 -1.69
CA ARG A 66 -8.91 9.20 -2.20
C ARG A 66 -8.52 9.17 -3.69
N THR A 67 -8.06 8.04 -4.23
CA THR A 67 -7.74 7.93 -5.67
C THR A 67 -8.98 7.86 -6.57
N MET A 68 -10.16 7.52 -6.04
CA MET A 68 -11.41 7.43 -6.83
C MET A 68 -12.03 8.79 -7.11
N GLU A 69 -11.80 9.78 -6.25
CA GLU A 69 -12.38 11.11 -6.41
C GLU A 69 -11.87 11.83 -7.67
N PRO A 70 -10.54 11.86 -7.96
CA PRO A 70 -10.03 12.35 -9.24
C PRO A 70 -10.64 11.66 -10.46
N CYS A 71 -10.90 10.34 -10.40
CA CYS A 71 -11.54 9.60 -11.50
C CYS A 71 -12.99 10.07 -11.73
N ARG A 72 -13.76 10.33 -10.67
CA ARG A 72 -15.13 10.88 -10.79
C ARG A 72 -15.13 12.27 -11.41
N ILE A 73 -14.20 13.14 -10.99
CA ILE A 73 -14.07 14.49 -11.53
C ILE A 73 -13.73 14.42 -13.03
N ALA A 74 -12.75 13.60 -13.41
CA ALA A 74 -12.36 13.43 -14.82
C ALA A 74 -13.52 12.92 -15.70
N LEU A 75 -14.30 11.94 -15.21
CA LEU A 75 -15.50 11.46 -15.90
C LEU A 75 -16.55 12.55 -16.06
N LYS A 76 -16.80 13.32 -15.01
CA LYS A 76 -17.74 14.45 -15.03
C LYS A 76 -17.33 15.50 -16.05
N ASP A 77 -16.04 15.85 -16.10
CA ASP A 77 -15.51 16.84 -17.03
C ASP A 77 -15.56 16.34 -18.49
N ALA A 78 -15.42 15.03 -18.69
CA ALA A 78 -15.61 14.39 -19.99
C ALA A 78 -17.08 14.20 -20.39
N GLY A 79 -18.04 14.40 -19.46
CA GLY A 79 -19.46 14.13 -19.69
C GLY A 79 -19.77 12.64 -19.86
N LEU A 80 -18.96 11.76 -19.27
CA LEU A 80 -19.08 10.30 -19.37
C LEU A 80 -19.42 9.68 -18.02
N ALA A 81 -20.19 8.61 -18.03
CA ALA A 81 -20.35 7.69 -16.91
C ALA A 81 -19.24 6.65 -16.90
N ALA A 82 -18.93 6.09 -15.72
CA ALA A 82 -17.86 5.10 -15.56
C ALA A 82 -18.06 3.84 -16.45
N GLY A 83 -19.31 3.44 -16.69
CA GLY A 83 -19.64 2.30 -17.56
C GLY A 83 -19.46 2.55 -19.06
N GLU A 84 -19.31 3.81 -19.48
CA GLU A 84 -19.06 4.19 -20.89
C GLU A 84 -17.58 4.06 -21.27
N ILE A 85 -16.70 3.79 -20.31
CA ILE A 85 -15.27 3.61 -20.57
C ILE A 85 -15.03 2.24 -21.19
N ASP A 86 -14.45 2.18 -22.39
CA ASP A 86 -14.19 0.92 -23.10
C ASP A 86 -13.12 0.06 -22.42
N GLU A 87 -11.98 0.65 -22.08
CA GLU A 87 -10.83 -0.01 -21.47
C GLU A 87 -10.29 0.77 -20.28
N VAL A 88 -9.85 0.03 -19.26
CA VAL A 88 -9.18 0.57 -18.07
C VAL A 88 -7.75 0.03 -18.05
N ILE A 89 -6.76 0.91 -18.11
CA ILE A 89 -5.33 0.55 -18.15
C ILE A 89 -4.65 0.95 -16.85
N LEU A 90 -3.98 0.01 -16.19
CA LEU A 90 -3.25 0.29 -14.95
C LEU A 90 -1.77 0.58 -15.21
N VAL A 91 -1.33 1.78 -14.83
CA VAL A 91 0.07 2.21 -14.98
C VAL A 91 0.70 2.51 -13.62
N GLY A 92 1.92 2.00 -13.39
CA GLY A 92 2.72 2.24 -12.19
C GLY A 92 2.80 1.05 -11.24
N GLY A 93 3.86 0.96 -10.43
CA GLY A 93 4.09 -0.21 -9.57
C GLY A 93 3.02 -0.42 -8.49
N GLN A 94 2.45 0.66 -7.96
CA GLN A 94 1.47 0.59 -6.86
C GLN A 94 0.10 0.04 -7.30
N THR A 95 -0.20 0.00 -8.60
CA THR A 95 -1.42 -0.61 -9.14
C THR A 95 -1.40 -2.14 -9.10
N ARG A 96 -0.25 -2.75 -8.76
CA ARG A 96 -0.11 -4.19 -8.54
C ARG A 96 -0.73 -4.65 -7.21
N MET A 97 -1.11 -3.73 -6.33
CA MET A 97 -1.79 -4.07 -5.08
C MET A 97 -3.20 -4.59 -5.37
N PRO A 98 -3.58 -5.80 -4.91
CA PRO A 98 -4.89 -6.39 -5.21
C PRO A 98 -6.08 -5.50 -4.86
N LYS A 99 -6.04 -4.82 -3.70
CA LYS A 99 -7.10 -3.90 -3.27
C LYS A 99 -7.30 -2.71 -4.20
N VAL A 100 -6.21 -2.22 -4.83
CA VAL A 100 -6.30 -1.13 -5.81
C VAL A 100 -7.01 -1.62 -7.06
N GLN A 101 -6.64 -2.80 -7.57
CA GLN A 101 -7.28 -3.41 -8.75
C GLN A 101 -8.77 -3.66 -8.50
N GLU A 102 -9.11 -4.22 -7.33
CA GLU A 102 -10.49 -4.46 -6.91
C GLU A 102 -11.31 -3.16 -6.88
N LYS A 103 -10.77 -2.08 -6.28
CA LYS A 103 -11.48 -0.80 -6.19
C LYS A 103 -11.70 -0.17 -7.56
N VAL A 104 -10.71 -0.26 -8.45
CA VAL A 104 -10.82 0.23 -9.84
C VAL A 104 -11.86 -0.59 -10.61
N GLU A 105 -11.83 -1.92 -10.50
CA GLU A 105 -12.80 -2.80 -11.14
C GLU A 105 -14.23 -2.53 -10.64
N GLN A 106 -14.41 -2.33 -9.33
CA GLN A 106 -15.70 -1.94 -8.74
C GLN A 106 -16.19 -0.59 -9.25
N PHE A 107 -15.29 0.37 -9.45
CA PHE A 107 -15.65 1.72 -9.88
C PHE A 107 -16.04 1.79 -11.36
N PHE A 108 -15.26 1.16 -12.24
CA PHE A 108 -15.52 1.17 -13.69
C PHE A 108 -16.41 0.01 -14.17
N GLY A 109 -16.64 -1.00 -13.33
CA GLY A 109 -17.39 -2.21 -13.70
C GLY A 109 -16.68 -3.07 -14.74
N LYS A 110 -15.36 -2.90 -14.89
CA LYS A 110 -14.54 -3.58 -15.91
C LYS A 110 -13.23 -4.05 -15.31
N THR A 111 -12.84 -5.27 -15.66
CA THR A 111 -11.54 -5.83 -15.29
C THR A 111 -10.42 -5.02 -15.95
N PRO A 112 -9.50 -4.41 -15.18
CA PRO A 112 -8.41 -3.61 -15.72
C PRO A 112 -7.40 -4.46 -16.49
N ARG A 113 -6.74 -3.84 -17.46
CA ARG A 113 -5.63 -4.42 -18.23
C ARG A 113 -4.27 -3.91 -17.75
#